data_AF-A0A517TA62-F1
#
_entry.id   AF-A0A517TA62-F1
#
_cell.length_a   1.000
_cell.length_b   1.000
_cell.length_c   1.000
_cell.angle_alpha   90.00
_cell.angle_beta   90.00
_cell.angle_gamma   90.00
#
_symmetry.space_group_name_H-M   'P 1'
#
loop_
_entity.id
_entity.type
_entity.pdbx_description
1 polymer ?
#
loop_
_entity_poly.entity_id
_entity_poly.type
_entity_poly.pdbx_seq_one_letter_code
_entity_poly.pdbx_strand_id
1 'polypeptide(L)'
;MKILVMLLNLFVLLSGIAIGNEAVSPPSELQDYVNKPEDVFKWEMVEKSAGLLGTTWQLSLDSQQWQGHTWTHMLEVFESRGCTQRSKVLLLVVGGRTGKSPKYDRSIGLALSLACNAPVAVVHQVPNQPLLGEWVEDDLIAETWLKYLETGDQNWPLLFPMVKSAVKAMDAVQEFSLSIWKQEVEGFVITGASKRGWTSWLTAAIDDRVIATAPIVIDMLNLSVQMDHQLDCWDDFSPSINAYTSRGLVSKPDGRPEQPKTIKLKQMMDPYTYRKNIEIPKLIVVGTNDPFWVVDSANLYWDGLVGPKYIRQVPNAGHSLKEGKLEAIQTVAMFVRQIIANETLPSLKWNYEDQDGEVALTMSSDPLPLSVKLWKATSPKRDFRNAKWTSEKVALIDAEYRAKAPTPDTGHIAVYGEFQFARMGIPYSLTTLVFVR
;
A
#
# COMPACT_ATOMS: atom_id res chain seq x y z
N MET A 1 -10.79 -52.17 63.71
CA MET A 1 -11.82 -51.39 64.43
C MET A 1 -12.06 -50.12 63.62
N LYS A 2 -13.12 -50.11 62.80
CA LYS A 2 -14.20 -49.09 62.73
C LYS A 2 -13.71 -47.66 62.38
N ILE A 3 -14.21 -46.89 61.42
CA ILE A 3 -15.41 -46.81 60.54
C ILE A 3 -15.04 -45.66 59.56
N LEU A 4 -14.97 -45.88 58.24
CA LEU A 4 -15.94 -45.45 57.21
C LEU A 4 -16.62 -44.08 57.44
N VAL A 5 -16.18 -43.03 56.75
CA VAL A 5 -17.06 -41.92 56.33
C VAL A 5 -16.80 -41.61 54.86
N MET A 6 -17.88 -41.78 54.11
CA MET A 6 -18.04 -41.60 52.68
C MET A 6 -18.41 -40.13 52.43
N LEU A 7 -17.66 -39.42 51.58
CA LEU A 7 -18.09 -38.14 51.00
C LEU A 7 -17.88 -38.21 49.49
N LEU A 8 -19.01 -38.37 48.80
CA LEU A 8 -19.19 -38.25 47.36
C LEU A 8 -18.84 -36.80 46.96
N ASN A 9 -17.75 -36.60 46.20
CA ASN A 9 -17.53 -35.34 45.49
C ASN A 9 -17.99 -35.50 44.05
N LEU A 10 -19.11 -34.84 43.77
CA LEU A 10 -19.70 -34.64 42.45
C LEU A 10 -18.77 -33.72 41.64
N PHE A 11 -17.94 -34.27 40.76
CA PHE A 11 -17.20 -33.48 39.77
C PHE A 11 -18.17 -33.06 38.67
N VAL A 12 -18.67 -31.83 38.75
CA VAL A 12 -19.31 -31.15 37.63
C VAL A 12 -18.22 -30.75 36.65
N LEU A 13 -18.09 -31.49 35.55
CA LEU A 13 -17.32 -31.09 34.37
C LEU A 13 -18.02 -29.88 33.74
N LEU A 14 -17.59 -28.67 34.13
CA LEU A 14 -17.79 -27.46 33.34
C LEU A 14 -16.88 -27.58 32.11
N SER A 15 -17.39 -28.22 31.05
CA SER A 15 -16.83 -28.08 29.71
C SER A 15 -17.04 -26.62 29.29
N GLY A 16 -16.01 -25.80 29.50
CA GLY A 16 -15.94 -24.47 28.92
C GLY A 16 -16.07 -24.62 27.42
N ILE A 17 -17.19 -24.14 26.87
CA ILE A 17 -17.32 -23.88 25.44
C ILE A 17 -16.34 -22.74 25.18
N ALA A 18 -15.13 -23.09 24.75
CA ALA A 18 -14.26 -22.16 24.08
C ALA A 18 -15.01 -21.75 22.81
N ILE A 19 -15.65 -20.57 22.84
CA ILE A 19 -16.08 -19.89 21.63
C ILE A 19 -14.78 -19.53 20.92
N GLY A 20 -14.29 -20.47 20.10
CA GLY A 20 -13.27 -20.18 19.14
C GLY A 20 -13.81 -19.06 18.27
N ASN A 21 -13.18 -17.90 18.32
CA ASN A 21 -13.31 -16.91 17.25
C ASN A 21 -12.78 -17.62 16.00
N GLU A 22 -13.64 -18.32 15.27
CA GLU A 22 -13.31 -18.81 13.93
C GLU A 22 -12.85 -17.58 13.16
N ALA A 23 -11.57 -17.57 12.79
CA ALA A 23 -11.03 -16.50 12.00
C ALA A 23 -11.77 -16.52 10.66
N VAL A 24 -12.71 -15.59 10.48
CA VAL A 24 -13.44 -15.43 9.22
C VAL A 24 -12.40 -15.26 8.12
N SER A 25 -12.35 -16.23 7.21
CA SER A 25 -11.48 -16.17 6.04
C SER A 25 -11.85 -14.97 5.19
N PRO A 26 -10.88 -14.32 4.51
CA PRO A 26 -11.21 -13.23 3.61
C PRO A 26 -12.15 -13.72 2.48
N PRO A 27 -12.91 -12.80 1.86
CA PRO A 27 -13.71 -13.08 0.66
C PRO A 27 -12.88 -13.79 -0.42
N SER A 28 -13.39 -14.89 -1.00
CA SER A 28 -12.70 -15.61 -2.08
C SER A 28 -12.88 -14.95 -3.45
N GLU A 29 -13.84 -14.04 -3.59
CA GLU A 29 -14.29 -13.50 -4.88
C GLU A 29 -13.17 -12.88 -5.72
N LEU A 30 -12.23 -12.17 -5.08
CA LEU A 30 -11.08 -11.60 -5.77
C LEU A 30 -10.17 -12.70 -6.33
N GLN A 31 -9.86 -13.71 -5.51
CA GLN A 31 -9.03 -14.84 -5.91
C GLN A 31 -9.71 -15.63 -7.04
N ASP A 32 -11.00 -15.92 -6.89
CA ASP A 32 -11.81 -16.63 -7.87
C ASP A 32 -11.85 -15.87 -9.20
N TYR A 33 -11.98 -14.55 -9.17
CA TYR A 33 -11.93 -13.71 -10.37
C TYR A 33 -10.57 -13.77 -11.07
N VAL A 34 -9.49 -13.60 -10.31
CA VAL A 34 -8.11 -13.59 -10.83
C VAL A 34 -7.73 -14.94 -11.44
N ASN A 35 -8.13 -16.05 -10.80
CA ASN A 35 -7.79 -17.40 -11.23
C ASN A 35 -8.56 -17.89 -12.45
N LYS A 36 -9.60 -17.17 -12.91
CA LYS A 36 -10.31 -17.52 -14.14
C LYS A 36 -9.32 -17.54 -15.32
N PRO A 37 -9.31 -18.59 -16.15
CA PRO A 37 -8.54 -18.60 -17.39
C PRO A 37 -8.91 -17.43 -18.30
N GLU A 38 -7.95 -16.94 -19.07
CA GLU A 38 -8.13 -15.84 -20.02
C GLU A 38 -7.63 -16.28 -21.40
N ASP A 39 -8.55 -16.71 -22.26
CA ASP A 39 -8.20 -17.16 -23.62
C ASP A 39 -7.65 -16.02 -24.49
N VAL A 40 -7.92 -14.77 -24.12
CA VAL A 40 -7.37 -13.59 -24.78
C VAL A 40 -5.96 -13.24 -24.33
N PHE A 41 -5.44 -13.87 -23.27
CA PHE A 41 -4.12 -13.55 -22.75
C PHE A 41 -3.05 -13.80 -23.82
N LYS A 42 -2.32 -12.74 -24.16
CA LYS A 42 -1.16 -12.79 -25.04
C LYS A 42 -0.32 -11.54 -24.84
N TRP A 43 0.96 -11.64 -25.16
CA TRP A 43 1.84 -10.49 -25.27
C TRP A 43 2.68 -10.58 -26.54
N GLU A 44 3.05 -9.42 -27.07
CA GLU A 44 3.94 -9.27 -28.22
C GLU A 44 4.96 -8.17 -27.96
N MET A 45 6.21 -8.40 -28.40
CA MET A 45 7.24 -7.37 -28.34
C MET A 45 7.04 -6.37 -29.47
N VAL A 46 6.78 -5.12 -29.11
CA VAL A 46 6.53 -4.01 -30.04
C VAL A 46 7.81 -3.25 -30.35
N GLU A 47 8.63 -3.01 -29.33
CA GLU A 47 9.86 -2.22 -29.46
C GLU A 47 10.97 -2.80 -28.58
N LYS A 48 12.21 -2.70 -29.05
CA LYS A 48 13.42 -2.89 -28.24
C LYS A 48 14.36 -1.71 -28.50
N SER A 49 14.83 -1.08 -27.43
CA SER A 49 15.82 -0.01 -27.48
C SER A 49 16.99 -0.34 -26.56
N ALA A 50 18.20 -0.30 -27.08
CA ALA A 50 19.42 -0.53 -26.31
C ALA A 50 20.31 0.72 -26.38
N GLY A 51 20.87 1.13 -25.24
CA GLY A 51 21.70 2.31 -25.14
C GLY A 51 22.73 2.21 -24.01
N LEU A 52 23.40 3.32 -23.74
CA LEU A 52 24.50 3.37 -22.76
C LEU A 52 24.06 2.96 -21.34
N LEU A 53 22.84 3.33 -20.96
CA LEU A 53 22.28 3.10 -19.62
C LEU A 53 21.68 1.70 -19.43
N GLY A 54 21.41 0.97 -20.52
CA GLY A 54 20.75 -0.33 -20.45
C GLY A 54 19.87 -0.62 -21.66
N THR A 55 18.96 -1.58 -21.50
CA THR A 55 18.01 -2.00 -22.52
C THR A 55 16.58 -1.85 -22.02
N THR A 56 15.70 -1.39 -22.91
CA THR A 56 14.26 -1.28 -22.69
C THR A 56 13.53 -2.11 -23.73
N TRP A 57 12.50 -2.83 -23.29
CA TRP A 57 11.56 -3.53 -24.16
C TRP A 57 10.16 -2.99 -23.91
N GLN A 58 9.41 -2.80 -24.98
CA GLN A 58 7.99 -2.47 -24.92
C GLN A 58 7.21 -3.66 -25.44
N LEU A 59 6.25 -4.12 -24.65
CA LEU A 59 5.34 -5.20 -24.95
C LEU A 59 3.91 -4.64 -25.04
N SER A 60 3.13 -5.14 -26.00
CA SER A 60 1.68 -5.03 -25.96
C SER A 60 1.15 -6.27 -25.23
N LEU A 61 0.27 -6.09 -24.25
CA LEU A 61 -0.26 -7.15 -23.40
C LEU A 61 -1.78 -7.10 -23.41
N ASP A 62 -2.44 -8.13 -23.94
CA ASP A 62 -3.86 -8.37 -23.69
C ASP A 62 -3.98 -9.21 -22.43
N SER A 63 -4.59 -8.67 -21.37
CA SER A 63 -4.58 -9.31 -20.05
C SER A 63 -5.81 -10.20 -19.81
N GLN A 64 -6.99 -9.73 -20.21
CA GLN A 64 -8.27 -10.35 -19.86
C GLN A 64 -9.44 -9.78 -20.68
N GLN A 65 -10.59 -10.46 -20.60
CA GLN A 65 -11.90 -9.91 -20.95
C GLN A 65 -12.63 -9.40 -19.70
N TRP A 66 -13.15 -8.17 -19.75
CA TRP A 66 -14.01 -7.64 -18.69
C TRP A 66 -15.17 -6.84 -19.28
N GLN A 67 -16.39 -7.21 -18.91
CA GLN A 67 -17.64 -6.57 -19.37
C GLN A 67 -17.70 -6.39 -20.90
N GLY A 68 -17.26 -7.39 -21.65
CA GLY A 68 -17.25 -7.38 -23.12
C GLY A 68 -16.08 -6.64 -23.77
N HIS A 69 -15.12 -6.14 -22.98
CA HIS A 69 -13.95 -5.42 -23.47
C HIS A 69 -12.65 -6.19 -23.20
N THR A 70 -11.78 -6.27 -24.20
CA THR A 70 -10.41 -6.76 -24.03
C THR A 70 -9.56 -5.67 -23.41
N TRP A 71 -8.90 -5.99 -22.30
CA TRP A 71 -8.00 -5.06 -21.63
C TRP A 71 -6.60 -5.17 -22.20
N THR A 72 -6.21 -4.17 -22.99
CA THR A 72 -4.88 -4.09 -23.62
C THR A 72 -4.01 -3.06 -22.93
N HIS A 73 -2.79 -3.47 -22.56
CA HIS A 73 -1.82 -2.70 -21.80
C HIS A 73 -0.54 -2.50 -22.60
N MET A 74 0.14 -1.38 -22.35
CA MET A 74 1.56 -1.28 -22.62
C MET A 74 2.32 -1.78 -21.39
N LEU A 75 3.19 -2.77 -21.58
CA LEU A 75 4.09 -3.30 -20.55
C LEU A 75 5.53 -3.00 -20.96
N GLU A 76 6.23 -2.20 -20.18
CA GLU A 76 7.63 -1.85 -20.45
C GLU A 76 8.55 -2.57 -19.47
N VAL A 77 9.61 -3.20 -19.97
CA VAL A 77 10.65 -3.86 -19.16
C VAL A 77 11.95 -3.11 -19.34
N PHE A 78 12.56 -2.72 -18.22
CA PHE A 78 13.79 -1.95 -18.14
C PHE A 78 14.87 -2.77 -17.47
N GLU A 79 16.02 -2.87 -18.12
CA GLU A 79 17.21 -3.50 -17.57
C GLU A 79 18.38 -2.54 -17.67
N SER A 80 18.83 -2.05 -16.51
CA SER A 80 20.03 -1.24 -16.42
C SER A 80 21.29 -2.02 -16.80
N ARG A 81 22.29 -1.32 -17.34
CA ARG A 81 23.60 -1.92 -17.63
C ARG A 81 24.24 -2.43 -16.34
N GLY A 82 24.68 -3.68 -16.35
CA GLY A 82 25.31 -4.30 -15.18
C GLY A 82 24.32 -4.84 -14.15
N CYS A 83 23.02 -4.87 -14.46
CA CYS A 83 22.01 -5.55 -13.66
C CYS A 83 22.39 -7.02 -13.42
N THR A 84 22.38 -7.45 -12.15
CA THR A 84 22.76 -8.81 -11.74
C THR A 84 21.61 -9.63 -11.15
N GLN A 85 20.55 -8.99 -10.64
CA GLN A 85 19.45 -9.69 -9.96
C GLN A 85 18.25 -9.88 -10.89
N ARG A 86 18.40 -10.71 -11.93
CA ARG A 86 17.33 -10.96 -12.91
C ARG A 86 16.22 -11.90 -12.44
N SER A 87 16.42 -12.66 -11.36
CA SER A 87 15.39 -13.57 -10.84
C SER A 87 14.26 -12.86 -10.08
N LYS A 88 14.40 -11.56 -9.81
CA LYS A 88 13.38 -10.76 -9.13
C LYS A 88 13.16 -9.45 -9.86
N VAL A 89 11.93 -8.98 -9.92
CA VAL A 89 11.55 -7.78 -10.69
C VAL A 89 10.78 -6.80 -9.81
N LEU A 90 11.04 -5.51 -9.97
CA LEU A 90 10.12 -4.48 -9.49
C LEU A 90 9.00 -4.28 -10.51
N LEU A 91 7.75 -4.58 -10.14
CA LEU A 91 6.56 -4.27 -10.93
C LEU A 91 5.93 -2.97 -10.46
N LEU A 92 5.93 -1.95 -11.33
CA LEU A 92 5.16 -0.72 -11.13
C LEU A 92 3.83 -0.82 -11.87
N VAL A 93 2.74 -0.73 -11.12
CA VAL A 93 1.39 -0.59 -11.66
C VAL A 93 1.11 0.90 -11.81
N VAL A 94 0.87 1.35 -13.04
CA VAL A 94 0.65 2.77 -13.34
C VAL A 94 -0.60 3.00 -14.17
N GLY A 95 -1.02 4.25 -14.19
CA GLY A 95 -2.18 4.69 -14.95
C GLY A 95 -1.92 4.77 -16.44
N GLY A 96 -2.82 5.49 -17.10
CA GLY A 96 -2.76 5.70 -18.54
C GLY A 96 -4.16 5.81 -19.11
N ARG A 97 -4.21 5.93 -20.43
CA ARG A 97 -5.47 5.85 -21.18
C ARG A 97 -5.29 4.86 -22.32
N THR A 98 -6.32 4.09 -22.60
CA THR A 98 -6.37 3.20 -23.77
C THR A 98 -6.14 3.99 -25.05
N GLY A 99 -5.43 3.38 -25.99
CA GLY A 99 -5.06 4.00 -27.27
C GLY A 99 -4.06 5.17 -27.17
N LYS A 100 -3.50 5.46 -25.99
CA LYS A 100 -2.48 6.51 -25.81
C LYS A 100 -1.19 5.92 -25.26
N SER A 101 -0.06 6.26 -25.91
CA SER A 101 1.26 5.95 -25.38
C SER A 101 1.50 6.72 -24.07
N PRO A 102 2.15 6.09 -23.08
CA PRO A 102 2.62 6.77 -21.89
C PRO A 102 3.50 7.97 -22.23
N LYS A 103 3.32 9.09 -21.52
CA LYS A 103 4.14 10.29 -21.69
C LYS A 103 5.03 10.47 -20.46
N TYR A 104 6.21 9.87 -20.49
CA TYR A 104 7.19 10.04 -19.43
C TYR A 104 8.61 9.80 -19.94
N ASP A 105 9.59 10.25 -19.18
CA ASP A 105 11.00 9.97 -19.48
C ASP A 105 11.34 8.52 -19.10
N ARG A 106 11.53 7.68 -20.11
CA ARG A 106 11.95 6.28 -19.98
C ARG A 106 13.29 6.11 -19.26
N SER A 107 14.14 7.15 -19.19
CA SER A 107 15.39 7.13 -18.43
C SER A 107 15.16 6.87 -16.94
N ILE A 108 13.99 7.25 -16.41
CA ILE A 108 13.59 7.01 -15.02
C ILE A 108 13.47 5.50 -14.76
N GLY A 109 12.95 4.71 -15.71
CA GLY A 109 12.85 3.26 -15.58
C GLY A 109 14.22 2.58 -15.49
N LEU A 110 15.18 3.01 -16.33
CA LEU A 110 16.57 2.53 -16.27
C LEU A 110 17.28 2.98 -14.99
N ALA A 111 17.07 4.22 -14.53
CA ALA A 111 17.62 4.72 -13.27
C ALA A 111 17.09 3.93 -12.06
N LEU A 112 15.80 3.61 -12.04
CA LEU A 112 15.20 2.74 -11.04
C LEU A 112 15.78 1.33 -11.08
N SER A 113 15.93 0.75 -12.28
CA SER A 113 16.56 -0.56 -12.43
C SER A 113 17.99 -0.57 -11.88
N LEU A 114 18.76 0.50 -12.12
CA LEU A 114 20.12 0.64 -11.59
C LEU A 114 20.12 0.73 -10.06
N ALA A 115 19.26 1.57 -9.49
CA ALA A 115 19.15 1.74 -8.04
C ALA A 115 18.75 0.42 -7.34
N CYS A 116 17.78 -0.31 -7.91
CA CYS A 116 17.33 -1.60 -7.41
C CYS A 116 18.36 -2.73 -7.67
N ASN A 117 19.25 -2.55 -8.66
CA ASN A 117 20.10 -3.60 -9.24
C ASN A 117 19.29 -4.82 -9.71
N ALA A 118 18.12 -4.56 -10.27
CA ALA A 118 17.18 -5.56 -10.75
C ALA A 118 16.40 -5.02 -11.96
N PRO A 119 15.82 -5.86 -12.81
CA PRO A 119 14.91 -5.39 -13.83
C PRO A 119 13.67 -4.72 -13.22
N VAL A 120 13.12 -3.76 -13.96
CA VAL A 120 11.90 -3.04 -13.60
C VAL A 120 10.88 -3.26 -14.70
N ALA A 121 9.68 -3.71 -14.35
CA ALA A 121 8.55 -3.80 -15.25
C ALA A 121 7.52 -2.70 -14.91
N VAL A 122 6.93 -2.07 -15.91
CA VAL A 122 5.91 -1.03 -15.75
C VAL A 122 4.69 -1.43 -16.57
N VAL A 123 3.59 -1.76 -15.91
CA VAL A 123 2.31 -2.03 -16.57
C VAL A 123 1.44 -0.78 -16.54
N HIS A 124 1.12 -0.27 -17.73
CA HIS A 124 0.32 0.93 -17.92
C HIS A 124 -1.16 0.60 -18.14
N GLN A 125 -1.98 1.66 -18.20
CA GLN A 125 -3.42 1.56 -18.41
C GLN A 125 -4.08 0.62 -17.40
N VAL A 126 -3.71 0.74 -16.13
CA VAL A 126 -4.40 0.12 -15.00
C VAL A 126 -5.11 1.23 -14.21
N PRO A 127 -6.44 1.38 -14.31
CA PRO A 127 -7.38 0.58 -15.12
C PRO A 127 -7.34 0.92 -16.62
N ASN A 128 -7.95 0.05 -17.45
CA ASN A 128 -7.97 0.17 -18.90
C ASN A 128 -8.99 1.21 -19.41
N GLN A 129 -8.81 2.46 -18.97
CA GLN A 129 -9.79 3.54 -19.06
C GLN A 129 -9.59 4.48 -20.28
N PRO A 130 -10.61 5.21 -20.74
CA PRO A 130 -11.97 5.31 -20.19
C PRO A 130 -12.79 4.04 -20.43
N LEU A 131 -13.75 3.77 -19.53
CA LEU A 131 -14.68 2.65 -19.61
C LEU A 131 -16.10 3.10 -19.23
N LEU A 132 -17.10 2.31 -19.61
CA LEU A 132 -18.52 2.59 -19.32
C LEU A 132 -18.96 3.98 -19.81
N GLY A 133 -18.53 4.34 -21.02
CA GLY A 133 -18.65 5.69 -21.56
C GLY A 133 -17.34 6.46 -21.38
N GLU A 134 -17.37 7.50 -20.55
CA GLU A 134 -16.27 8.45 -20.38
C GLU A 134 -15.56 8.37 -19.03
N TRP A 135 -15.99 7.44 -18.16
CA TRP A 135 -15.52 7.38 -16.79
C TRP A 135 -14.04 6.99 -16.69
N VAL A 136 -13.35 7.64 -15.73
CA VAL A 136 -11.93 7.46 -15.45
C VAL A 136 -11.67 7.54 -13.95
N GLU A 137 -10.53 6.99 -13.50
CA GLU A 137 -10.03 7.13 -12.13
C GLU A 137 -11.11 6.80 -11.06
N ASP A 138 -11.30 7.64 -10.05
CA ASP A 138 -12.25 7.40 -8.96
C ASP A 138 -13.72 7.38 -9.43
N ASP A 139 -14.07 8.17 -10.45
CA ASP A 139 -15.42 8.16 -11.02
C ASP A 139 -15.76 6.80 -11.66
N LEU A 140 -14.77 6.16 -12.29
CA LEU A 140 -14.94 4.82 -12.84
C LEU A 140 -15.07 3.77 -11.73
N ILE A 141 -14.28 3.86 -10.66
CA ILE A 141 -14.43 2.96 -9.51
C ILE A 141 -15.84 3.12 -8.91
N ALA A 142 -16.25 4.36 -8.64
CA ALA A 142 -17.57 4.67 -8.09
C ALA A 142 -18.70 4.12 -8.99
N GLU A 143 -18.61 4.31 -10.31
CA GLU A 143 -19.58 3.75 -11.24
C GLU A 143 -19.67 2.22 -11.16
N THR A 144 -18.53 1.53 -11.12
CA THR A 144 -18.55 0.06 -10.99
C THR A 144 -19.12 -0.43 -9.66
N TRP A 145 -18.95 0.34 -8.58
CA TRP A 145 -19.54 0.02 -7.28
C TRP A 145 -21.06 0.19 -7.31
N LEU A 146 -21.57 1.24 -7.93
CA LEU A 146 -23.01 1.41 -8.14
C LEU A 146 -23.60 0.24 -8.94
N LYS A 147 -22.92 -0.19 -10.01
CA LYS A 147 -23.33 -1.37 -10.79
C LYS A 147 -23.36 -2.66 -9.97
N TYR A 148 -22.38 -2.87 -9.09
CA TYR A 148 -22.41 -3.98 -8.14
C TYR A 148 -23.61 -3.89 -7.18
N LEU A 149 -23.87 -2.72 -6.61
CA LEU A 149 -24.99 -2.55 -5.66
C LEU A 149 -26.36 -2.77 -6.34
N GLU A 150 -26.50 -2.30 -7.58
CA GLU A 150 -27.67 -2.51 -8.43
C GLU A 150 -27.88 -4.00 -8.76
N THR A 151 -26.86 -4.66 -9.31
CA THR A 151 -27.00 -5.99 -9.92
C THR A 151 -26.69 -7.14 -8.97
N GLY A 152 -25.80 -6.93 -8.00
CA GLY A 152 -25.18 -7.99 -7.18
C GLY A 152 -24.07 -8.77 -7.87
N ASP A 153 -23.71 -8.46 -9.13
CA ASP A 153 -22.65 -9.18 -9.85
C ASP A 153 -21.26 -8.75 -9.38
N GLN A 154 -20.57 -9.68 -8.70
CA GLN A 154 -19.26 -9.51 -8.08
C GLN A 154 -18.12 -9.28 -9.09
N ASN A 155 -18.36 -9.42 -10.40
CA ASN A 155 -17.36 -9.09 -11.42
C ASN A 155 -17.34 -7.58 -11.77
N TRP A 156 -18.27 -6.78 -11.24
CA TRP A 156 -18.29 -5.33 -11.49
C TRP A 156 -17.15 -4.55 -10.84
N PRO A 157 -16.81 -4.72 -9.55
CA PRO A 157 -15.87 -3.81 -8.89
C PRO A 157 -14.52 -3.73 -9.60
N LEU A 158 -14.14 -2.52 -10.04
CA LEU A 158 -13.02 -2.27 -10.96
C LEU A 158 -11.66 -2.78 -10.44
N LEU A 159 -11.49 -2.88 -9.13
CA LEU A 159 -10.22 -3.35 -8.56
C LEU A 159 -9.91 -4.81 -8.93
N PHE A 160 -10.93 -5.63 -9.20
CA PHE A 160 -10.72 -7.03 -9.61
C PHE A 160 -9.96 -7.13 -10.95
N PRO A 161 -10.42 -6.51 -12.06
CA PRO A 161 -9.66 -6.51 -13.30
C PRO A 161 -8.35 -5.71 -13.18
N MET A 162 -8.25 -4.71 -12.28
CA MET A 162 -6.97 -4.04 -12.04
C MET A 162 -5.92 -4.98 -11.42
N VAL A 163 -6.30 -5.77 -10.41
CA VAL A 163 -5.43 -6.80 -9.79
C VAL A 163 -5.05 -7.85 -10.81
N LYS A 164 -6.01 -8.35 -11.59
CA LYS A 164 -5.76 -9.34 -12.64
C LYS A 164 -4.81 -8.80 -13.73
N SER A 165 -4.86 -7.51 -14.04
CA SER A 165 -3.90 -6.86 -14.95
C SER A 165 -2.46 -6.96 -14.43
N ALA A 166 -2.25 -6.76 -13.12
CA ALA A 166 -0.93 -6.90 -12.50
C ALA A 166 -0.45 -8.37 -12.51
N VAL A 167 -1.33 -9.32 -12.21
CA VAL A 167 -1.05 -10.76 -12.28
C VAL A 167 -0.67 -11.19 -13.70
N LYS A 168 -1.42 -10.75 -14.71
CA LYS A 168 -1.14 -11.04 -16.11
C LYS A 168 0.13 -10.35 -16.62
N ALA A 169 0.48 -9.19 -16.07
CA ALA A 169 1.79 -8.58 -16.33
C ALA A 169 2.93 -9.41 -15.74
N MET A 170 2.76 -10.01 -14.55
CA MET A 170 3.75 -10.95 -14.00
C MET A 170 3.89 -12.20 -14.88
N ASP A 171 2.79 -12.77 -15.37
CA ASP A 171 2.79 -13.89 -16.32
C ASP A 171 3.63 -13.54 -17.58
N ALA A 172 3.34 -12.39 -18.20
CA ALA A 172 4.04 -11.93 -19.39
C ALA A 172 5.53 -11.64 -19.12
N VAL A 173 5.88 -11.09 -17.96
CA VAL A 173 7.29 -10.87 -17.58
C VAL A 173 8.02 -12.20 -17.38
N GLN A 174 7.38 -13.22 -16.80
CA GLN A 174 7.98 -14.54 -16.65
C GLN A 174 8.23 -15.19 -18.01
N GLU A 175 7.25 -15.18 -18.92
CA GLU A 175 7.43 -15.68 -20.29
C GLU A 175 8.49 -14.89 -21.09
N PHE A 176 8.49 -13.57 -20.94
CA PHE A 176 9.52 -12.69 -21.50
C PHE A 176 10.92 -13.05 -20.96
N SER A 177 11.05 -13.26 -19.65
CA SER A 177 12.35 -13.57 -19.02
C SER A 177 12.95 -14.88 -19.53
N LEU A 178 12.12 -15.92 -19.67
CA LEU A 178 12.55 -17.21 -20.22
C LEU A 178 12.92 -17.12 -21.70
N SER A 179 12.20 -16.31 -22.47
CA SER A 179 12.46 -16.15 -23.91
C SER A 179 13.68 -15.26 -24.20
N ILE A 180 13.86 -14.16 -23.48
CA ILE A 180 14.88 -13.13 -23.74
C ILE A 180 16.12 -13.28 -22.86
N TRP A 181 15.94 -13.41 -21.54
CA TRP A 181 17.07 -13.54 -20.60
C TRP A 181 17.55 -14.98 -20.40
N LYS A 182 16.75 -15.96 -20.83
CA LYS A 182 17.01 -17.39 -20.56
C LYS A 182 17.16 -17.68 -19.07
N GLN A 183 16.42 -16.93 -18.26
CA GLN A 183 16.42 -17.02 -16.81
C GLN A 183 15.00 -16.84 -16.31
N GLU A 184 14.63 -17.62 -15.29
CA GLU A 184 13.34 -17.52 -14.64
C GLU A 184 13.29 -16.31 -13.69
N VAL A 185 12.16 -15.60 -13.71
CA VAL A 185 11.78 -14.64 -12.67
C VAL A 185 10.91 -15.38 -11.65
N GLU A 186 11.40 -15.45 -10.41
CA GLU A 186 10.82 -16.22 -9.31
C GLU A 186 10.00 -15.34 -8.36
N GLY A 187 10.17 -14.01 -8.40
CA GLY A 187 9.46 -13.12 -7.49
C GLY A 187 9.37 -11.66 -7.93
N PHE A 188 8.37 -10.98 -7.42
CA PHE A 188 8.05 -9.59 -7.74
C PHE A 188 7.94 -8.74 -6.48
N VAL A 189 8.58 -7.57 -6.49
CA VAL A 189 8.20 -6.49 -5.58
C VAL A 189 7.20 -5.61 -6.33
N ILE A 190 6.00 -5.41 -5.79
CA ILE A 190 4.95 -4.64 -6.47
C ILE A 190 4.75 -3.27 -5.83
N THR A 191 4.50 -2.24 -6.64
CA THR A 191 4.21 -0.88 -6.17
C THR A 191 3.26 -0.17 -7.11
N GLY A 192 2.60 0.87 -6.61
CA GLY A 192 1.72 1.75 -7.36
C GLY A 192 1.29 2.92 -6.50
N ALA A 193 0.84 4.00 -7.14
CA ALA A 193 0.35 5.19 -6.45
C ALA A 193 -1.19 5.28 -6.48
N SER A 194 -1.77 5.76 -5.38
CA SER A 194 -3.22 5.97 -5.23
C SER A 194 -3.98 4.66 -5.48
N LYS A 195 -4.93 4.64 -6.41
CA LYS A 195 -5.67 3.43 -6.84
C LYS A 195 -4.78 2.27 -7.31
N ARG A 196 -3.59 2.55 -7.81
CA ARG A 196 -2.63 1.50 -8.19
C ARG A 196 -1.85 1.00 -6.97
N GLY A 197 -1.69 1.84 -5.95
CA GLY A 197 -1.27 1.40 -4.62
C GLY A 197 -2.31 0.46 -4.02
N TRP A 198 -3.59 0.76 -4.19
CA TRP A 198 -4.68 -0.14 -3.82
C TRP A 198 -4.58 -1.49 -4.55
N THR A 199 -4.32 -1.45 -5.85
CA THR A 199 -4.07 -2.67 -6.64
C THR A 199 -2.86 -3.44 -6.10
N SER A 200 -1.75 -2.76 -5.79
CA SER A 200 -0.54 -3.41 -5.27
C SER A 200 -0.75 -4.10 -3.91
N TRP A 201 -1.63 -3.55 -3.07
CA TRP A 201 -2.06 -4.19 -1.83
C TRP A 201 -2.87 -5.46 -2.08
N LEU A 202 -3.88 -5.39 -2.95
CA LEU A 202 -4.76 -6.51 -3.23
C LEU A 202 -4.06 -7.63 -4.02
N THR A 203 -3.17 -7.29 -4.96
CA THR A 203 -2.34 -8.28 -5.68
C THR A 203 -1.42 -9.02 -4.72
N ALA A 204 -0.80 -8.33 -3.76
CA ALA A 204 0.04 -8.95 -2.73
C ALA A 204 -0.73 -9.90 -1.78
N ALA A 205 -2.06 -9.84 -1.77
CA ALA A 205 -2.90 -10.68 -0.92
C ALA A 205 -3.34 -12.00 -1.56
N ILE A 206 -3.14 -12.15 -2.88
CA ILE A 206 -3.74 -13.22 -3.68
C ILE A 206 -2.76 -13.90 -4.66
N ASP A 207 -1.53 -13.39 -4.79
CA ASP A 207 -0.51 -13.95 -5.69
C ASP A 207 0.83 -14.12 -4.94
N ASP A 208 1.20 -15.37 -4.70
CA ASP A 208 2.39 -15.74 -3.92
C ASP A 208 3.72 -15.39 -4.61
N ARG A 209 3.71 -15.03 -5.91
CA ARG A 209 4.91 -14.53 -6.59
C ARG A 209 5.30 -13.15 -6.08
N VAL A 210 4.40 -12.43 -5.40
CA VAL A 210 4.70 -11.12 -4.80
C VAL A 210 5.46 -11.34 -3.50
N ILE A 211 6.74 -10.95 -3.48
CA ILE A 211 7.64 -11.13 -2.34
C ILE A 211 7.75 -9.89 -1.44
N ALA A 212 7.28 -8.72 -1.92
CA ALA A 212 7.09 -7.52 -1.12
C ALA A 212 6.15 -6.53 -1.82
N THR A 213 5.56 -5.59 -1.07
CA THR A 213 4.72 -4.51 -1.64
C THR A 213 5.14 -3.14 -1.11
N ALA A 214 5.06 -2.10 -1.95
CA ALA A 214 5.34 -0.72 -1.54
C ALA A 214 4.24 0.26 -1.99
N PRO A 215 3.03 0.23 -1.39
CA PRO A 215 1.90 1.06 -1.79
C PRO A 215 2.14 2.54 -1.48
N ILE A 216 1.84 3.42 -2.44
CA ILE A 216 2.12 4.86 -2.36
C ILE A 216 0.79 5.63 -2.33
N VAL A 217 0.65 6.56 -1.39
CA VAL A 217 -0.47 7.51 -1.22
C VAL A 217 -1.86 6.86 -1.24
N ILE A 218 -2.02 5.78 -0.48
CA ILE A 218 -3.29 5.04 -0.38
C ILE A 218 -3.56 4.60 1.07
N ASP A 219 -3.65 5.58 1.97
CA ASP A 219 -3.71 5.38 3.43
C ASP A 219 -5.13 5.14 3.95
N MET A 220 -5.79 4.10 3.43
CA MET A 220 -7.25 3.92 3.54
C MET A 220 -7.68 2.54 4.03
N LEU A 221 -6.73 1.69 4.41
CA LEU A 221 -7.03 0.38 4.94
C LEU A 221 -7.96 0.51 6.15
N ASN A 222 -8.84 -0.48 6.31
CA ASN A 222 -9.94 -0.45 7.30
C ASN A 222 -10.96 0.64 6.95
N LEU A 223 -11.53 0.54 5.74
CA LEU A 223 -12.30 1.58 5.04
C LEU A 223 -13.40 2.22 5.89
N SER A 224 -14.17 1.41 6.61
CA SER A 224 -15.27 1.95 7.44
C SER A 224 -14.74 2.83 8.57
N VAL A 225 -13.69 2.39 9.27
CA VAL A 225 -13.08 3.14 10.38
C VAL A 225 -12.43 4.43 9.87
N GLN A 226 -11.88 4.43 8.66
CA GLN A 226 -11.34 5.65 8.04
C GLN A 226 -12.41 6.73 7.82
N MET A 227 -13.64 6.35 7.49
CA MET A 227 -14.73 7.30 7.25
C MET A 227 -15.17 7.97 8.55
N ASP A 228 -15.30 7.20 9.63
CA ASP A 228 -15.59 7.74 10.96
C ASP A 228 -14.47 8.69 11.41
N HIS A 229 -13.21 8.29 11.22
CA HIS A 229 -12.05 9.10 11.60
C HIS A 229 -11.95 10.43 10.82
N GLN A 230 -12.35 10.47 9.55
CA GLN A 230 -12.44 11.73 8.80
C GLN A 230 -13.49 12.66 9.41
N LEU A 231 -14.67 12.15 9.79
CA LEU A 231 -15.72 12.95 10.41
C LEU A 231 -15.27 13.49 11.77
N ASP A 232 -14.60 12.68 12.58
CA ASP A 232 -14.09 13.07 13.90
C ASP A 232 -12.99 14.15 13.81
N CYS A 233 -12.18 14.12 12.75
CA CYS A 233 -11.03 15.03 12.61
C CYS A 233 -11.35 16.29 11.81
N TRP A 234 -12.20 16.19 10.79
CA TRP A 234 -12.46 17.24 9.80
C TRP A 234 -13.90 17.76 9.78
N ASP A 235 -14.79 17.24 10.64
CA ASP A 235 -16.23 17.52 10.68
C ASP A 235 -17.00 17.08 9.39
N ASP A 236 -16.29 16.62 8.37
CA ASP A 236 -16.82 16.21 7.08
C ASP A 236 -15.86 15.27 6.33
N PHE A 237 -16.35 14.64 5.28
CA PHE A 237 -15.51 13.85 4.38
C PHE A 237 -14.58 14.72 3.54
N SER A 238 -13.43 14.18 3.14
CA SER A 238 -12.53 14.86 2.22
C SER A 238 -13.23 15.19 0.89
N PRO A 239 -13.10 16.42 0.35
CA PRO A 239 -13.50 16.73 -1.01
C PRO A 239 -12.80 15.86 -2.06
N SER A 240 -11.64 15.29 -1.74
CA SER A 240 -10.90 14.39 -2.63
C SER A 240 -11.58 13.04 -2.86
N ILE A 241 -12.55 12.66 -2.00
CA ILE A 241 -13.36 11.45 -2.19
C ILE A 241 -14.77 11.76 -2.73
N ASN A 242 -14.96 12.94 -3.33
CA ASN A 242 -16.26 13.39 -3.83
C ASN A 242 -16.91 12.44 -4.86
N ALA A 243 -16.12 11.72 -5.65
CA ALA A 243 -16.63 10.70 -6.58
C ALA A 243 -17.50 9.64 -5.88
N TYR A 244 -17.21 9.35 -4.61
CA TYR A 244 -17.93 8.38 -3.79
C TYR A 244 -19.05 9.03 -2.96
N THR A 245 -18.77 10.18 -2.33
CA THR A 245 -19.73 10.84 -1.43
C THR A 245 -20.91 11.45 -2.19
N SER A 246 -20.67 12.10 -3.34
CA SER A 246 -21.73 12.70 -4.16
C SER A 246 -22.71 11.68 -4.75
N ARG A 247 -22.30 10.42 -4.84
CA ARG A 247 -23.10 9.30 -5.37
C ARG A 247 -23.70 8.41 -4.26
N GLY A 248 -23.57 8.79 -2.99
CA GLY A 248 -24.11 8.06 -1.85
C GLY A 248 -23.42 6.71 -1.55
N LEU A 249 -22.24 6.46 -2.13
CA LEU A 249 -21.44 5.26 -1.82
C LEU A 249 -20.75 5.38 -0.44
N VAL A 250 -20.46 6.62 -0.06
CA VAL A 250 -19.99 7.00 1.27
C VAL A 250 -20.96 8.06 1.79
N SER A 251 -21.50 7.86 2.98
CA SER A 251 -22.52 8.75 3.56
C SER A 251 -22.32 8.87 5.06
N LYS A 252 -22.72 10.00 5.61
CA LYS A 252 -22.70 10.20 7.07
C LYS A 252 -23.65 9.19 7.72
N PRO A 253 -23.31 8.67 8.91
CA PRO A 253 -24.21 7.80 9.65
C PRO A 253 -25.57 8.48 9.86
N ASP A 254 -26.66 7.80 9.48
CA ASP A 254 -28.04 8.28 9.62
C ASP A 254 -28.88 7.42 10.59
N GLY A 255 -28.20 6.55 11.35
CA GLY A 255 -28.81 5.61 12.29
C GLY A 255 -29.34 4.32 11.65
N ARG A 256 -29.32 4.18 10.32
CA ARG A 256 -29.70 2.93 9.65
C ARG A 256 -28.50 1.98 9.55
N PRO A 257 -28.71 0.66 9.69
CA PRO A 257 -27.64 -0.31 9.48
C PRO A 257 -27.20 -0.30 8.02
N GLU A 258 -25.90 -0.50 7.80
CA GLU A 258 -25.35 -0.62 6.46
C GLU A 258 -25.91 -1.86 5.75
N GLN A 259 -26.25 -1.71 4.46
CA GLN A 259 -26.83 -2.79 3.68
C GLN A 259 -25.83 -3.95 3.51
N PRO A 260 -26.26 -5.23 3.57
CA PRO A 260 -25.36 -6.37 3.44
C PRO A 260 -24.48 -6.37 2.18
N LYS A 261 -25.04 -5.93 1.04
CA LYS A 261 -24.27 -5.76 -0.21
C LYS A 261 -23.16 -4.72 -0.07
N THR A 262 -23.42 -3.59 0.58
CA THR A 262 -22.41 -2.53 0.79
C THR A 262 -21.30 -3.00 1.73
N ILE A 263 -21.65 -3.71 2.81
CA ILE A 263 -20.67 -4.36 3.69
C ILE A 263 -19.79 -5.32 2.90
N LYS A 264 -20.39 -6.19 2.09
CA LYS A 264 -19.66 -7.17 1.27
C LYS A 264 -18.77 -6.49 0.22
N LEU A 265 -19.24 -5.41 -0.42
CA LEU A 265 -18.42 -4.61 -1.34
C LEU A 265 -17.17 -4.09 -0.64
N LYS A 266 -17.32 -3.42 0.51
CA LYS A 266 -16.19 -2.93 1.30
C LYS A 266 -15.23 -4.05 1.67
N GLN A 267 -15.74 -5.19 2.14
CA GLN A 267 -14.91 -6.36 2.47
C GLN A 267 -14.11 -6.87 1.26
N MET A 268 -14.72 -6.96 0.08
CA MET A 268 -14.03 -7.41 -1.13
C MET A 268 -12.93 -6.43 -1.56
N MET A 269 -13.13 -5.13 -1.33
CA MET A 269 -12.24 -4.08 -1.81
C MET A 269 -11.18 -3.66 -0.78
N ASP A 270 -11.41 -3.80 0.52
CA ASP A 270 -10.48 -3.33 1.56
C ASP A 270 -9.30 -4.29 1.76
N PRO A 271 -8.04 -3.87 1.52
CA PRO A 271 -6.88 -4.71 1.76
C PRO A 271 -6.74 -5.15 3.22
N TYR A 272 -7.29 -4.39 4.18
CA TYR A 272 -7.28 -4.78 5.58
C TYR A 272 -8.03 -6.10 5.80
N THR A 273 -9.07 -6.38 5.02
CA THR A 273 -9.78 -7.68 5.08
C THR A 273 -8.84 -8.85 4.80
N TYR A 274 -7.87 -8.67 3.90
CA TYR A 274 -6.94 -9.70 3.47
C TYR A 274 -5.59 -9.67 4.21
N ARG A 275 -5.39 -8.77 5.18
CA ARG A 275 -4.08 -8.49 5.82
C ARG A 275 -3.33 -9.72 6.35
N LYS A 276 -4.03 -10.79 6.73
CA LYS A 276 -3.42 -12.06 7.17
C LYS A 276 -2.74 -12.82 6.04
N ASN A 277 -3.14 -12.59 4.80
CA ASN A 277 -2.51 -13.16 3.61
C ASN A 277 -1.32 -12.32 3.11
N ILE A 278 -1.06 -11.15 3.73
CA ILE A 278 -0.01 -10.21 3.31
C ILE A 278 1.13 -10.22 4.33
N GLU A 279 1.71 -11.40 4.58
CA GLU A 279 2.80 -11.57 5.56
C GLU A 279 4.15 -11.07 5.04
N ILE A 280 4.25 -10.87 3.72
CA ILE A 280 5.45 -10.34 3.05
C ILE A 280 5.82 -8.93 3.54
N PRO A 281 7.09 -8.51 3.42
CA PRO A 281 7.50 -7.14 3.74
C PRO A 281 6.68 -6.09 3.00
N LYS A 282 6.30 -5.02 3.71
CA LYS A 282 5.54 -3.89 3.14
C LYS A 282 6.10 -2.53 3.54
N LEU A 283 6.20 -1.61 2.57
CA LEU A 283 6.57 -0.21 2.78
C LEU A 283 5.42 0.71 2.37
N ILE A 284 4.77 1.33 3.34
CA ILE A 284 3.73 2.33 3.11
C ILE A 284 4.39 3.69 2.88
N VAL A 285 4.06 4.39 1.81
CA VAL A 285 4.61 5.72 1.52
C VAL A 285 3.49 6.74 1.41
N VAL A 286 3.49 7.74 2.28
CA VAL A 286 2.38 8.70 2.44
C VAL A 286 2.91 10.11 2.65
N GLY A 287 2.10 11.11 2.33
CA GLY A 287 2.42 12.52 2.56
C GLY A 287 1.75 13.03 3.82
N THR A 288 2.45 13.84 4.61
CA THR A 288 1.88 14.39 5.86
C THR A 288 0.78 15.44 5.66
N ASN A 289 0.58 15.86 4.41
CA ASN A 289 -0.40 16.86 3.99
C ASN A 289 -1.34 16.29 2.91
N ASP A 290 -1.50 14.97 2.85
CA ASP A 290 -2.38 14.33 1.88
C ASP A 290 -3.83 14.82 2.06
N PRO A 291 -4.49 15.37 1.02
CA PRO A 291 -5.87 15.82 1.13
C PRO A 291 -6.88 14.68 1.25
N PHE A 292 -6.52 13.43 0.92
CA PHE A 292 -7.45 12.30 0.94
C PHE A 292 -7.66 11.69 2.33
N TRP A 293 -6.61 11.61 3.15
CA TRP A 293 -6.59 10.82 4.39
C TRP A 293 -6.08 11.65 5.56
N VAL A 294 -6.55 11.33 6.78
CA VAL A 294 -6.10 12.04 7.98
C VAL A 294 -4.63 11.67 8.23
N VAL A 295 -3.85 12.60 8.76
CA VAL A 295 -2.39 12.44 8.84
C VAL A 295 -1.92 11.24 9.68
N ASP A 296 -2.78 10.77 10.56
CA ASP A 296 -2.59 9.63 11.46
C ASP A 296 -3.42 8.40 11.04
N SER A 297 -3.97 8.38 9.81
CA SER A 297 -4.81 7.28 9.27
C SER A 297 -4.15 5.90 9.38
N ALA A 298 -2.82 5.81 9.25
CA ALA A 298 -2.08 4.57 9.43
C ALA A 298 -2.26 3.92 10.82
N ASN A 299 -2.53 4.70 11.88
CA ASN A 299 -2.76 4.17 13.22
C ASN A 299 -3.99 3.25 13.30
N LEU A 300 -4.96 3.40 12.40
CA LEU A 300 -6.21 2.65 12.41
C LEU A 300 -6.07 1.20 11.93
N TYR A 301 -4.94 0.85 11.33
CA TYR A 301 -4.70 -0.49 10.78
C TYR A 301 -3.30 -1.05 11.03
N TRP A 302 -2.32 -0.21 11.42
CA TRP A 302 -0.92 -0.62 11.55
C TRP A 302 -0.71 -1.86 12.42
N ASP A 303 -1.36 -1.90 13.59
CA ASP A 303 -1.22 -3.01 14.54
C ASP A 303 -1.85 -4.31 14.02
N GLY A 304 -2.84 -4.21 13.16
CA GLY A 304 -3.48 -5.36 12.52
C GLY A 304 -2.68 -5.97 11.36
N LEU A 305 -1.67 -5.27 10.83
CA LEU A 305 -0.82 -5.77 9.75
C LEU A 305 0.15 -6.83 10.26
N VAL A 306 0.25 -7.94 9.52
CA VAL A 306 1.12 -9.08 9.80
C VAL A 306 2.46 -8.95 9.07
N GLY A 307 3.54 -9.52 9.61
CA GLY A 307 4.86 -9.53 8.98
C GLY A 307 5.61 -8.19 9.01
N PRO A 308 6.78 -8.08 8.35
CA PRO A 308 7.58 -6.86 8.35
C PRO A 308 6.79 -5.70 7.72
N LYS A 309 6.75 -4.57 8.42
CA LYS A 309 6.01 -3.37 8.02
C LYS A 309 6.82 -2.12 8.30
N TYR A 310 6.85 -1.24 7.31
CA TYR A 310 7.60 0.00 7.31
C TYR A 310 6.71 1.12 6.78
N ILE A 311 6.96 2.34 7.22
CA ILE A 311 6.27 3.52 6.73
C ILE A 311 7.29 4.63 6.43
N ARG A 312 7.00 5.42 5.39
CA ARG A 312 7.67 6.66 5.06
C ARG A 312 6.63 7.77 4.98
N GLN A 313 6.60 8.60 6.01
CA GLN A 313 5.93 9.89 6.01
C GLN A 313 6.81 10.92 5.27
N VAL A 314 6.29 11.52 4.21
CA VAL A 314 6.96 12.56 3.43
C VAL A 314 6.47 13.92 3.95
N PRO A 315 7.34 14.70 4.63
CA PRO A 315 6.95 15.95 5.28
C PRO A 315 6.51 17.00 4.26
N ASN A 316 5.49 17.79 4.62
CA ASN A 316 4.92 18.87 3.82
C ASN A 316 4.31 18.44 2.48
N ALA A 317 4.20 17.13 2.23
CA ALA A 317 3.82 16.63 0.93
C ALA A 317 2.35 16.21 0.87
N GLY A 318 1.66 16.63 -0.18
CA GLY A 318 0.30 16.16 -0.49
C GLY A 318 0.29 14.84 -1.28
N HIS A 319 -0.86 14.51 -1.88
CA HIS A 319 -1.05 13.24 -2.60
C HIS A 319 -0.09 12.99 -3.78
N SER A 320 0.50 14.04 -4.34
CA SER A 320 1.49 13.91 -5.42
C SER A 320 2.92 13.62 -4.92
N LEU A 321 3.15 13.72 -3.61
CA LEU A 321 4.45 13.68 -2.94
C LEU A 321 5.47 14.70 -3.47
N LYS A 322 5.03 15.77 -4.15
CA LYS A 322 5.90 16.68 -4.92
C LYS A 322 7.10 17.20 -4.11
N GLU A 323 6.88 17.56 -2.85
CA GLU A 323 7.85 18.18 -1.95
C GLU A 323 8.99 17.24 -1.53
N GLY A 324 8.80 15.92 -1.65
CA GLY A 324 9.81 14.91 -1.30
C GLY A 324 9.78 13.70 -2.23
N LYS A 325 9.44 13.93 -3.51
CA LYS A 325 9.20 12.87 -4.49
C LYS A 325 10.46 12.03 -4.74
N LEU A 326 11.62 12.69 -4.81
CA LEU A 326 12.89 12.01 -5.04
C LEU A 326 13.23 11.10 -3.86
N GLU A 327 13.09 11.60 -2.64
CA GLU A 327 13.36 10.87 -1.39
C GLU A 327 12.40 9.69 -1.22
N ALA A 328 11.13 9.86 -1.58
CA ALA A 328 10.14 8.79 -1.59
C ALA A 328 10.54 7.68 -2.58
N ILE A 329 10.89 8.05 -3.82
CA ILE A 329 11.33 7.10 -4.85
C ILE A 329 12.63 6.40 -4.46
N GLN A 330 13.60 7.12 -3.90
CA GLN A 330 14.85 6.55 -3.39
C GLN A 330 14.58 5.54 -2.27
N THR A 331 13.65 5.86 -1.37
CA THR A 331 13.26 4.96 -0.28
C THR A 331 12.63 3.67 -0.83
N VAL A 332 11.72 3.77 -1.79
CA VAL A 332 11.14 2.59 -2.46
C VAL A 332 12.22 1.78 -3.17
N ALA A 333 13.13 2.42 -3.91
CA ALA A 333 14.21 1.73 -4.61
C ALA A 333 15.16 1.00 -3.64
N MET A 334 15.50 1.59 -2.49
CA MET A 334 16.34 0.95 -1.48
C MET A 334 15.60 -0.17 -0.73
N PHE A 335 14.31 -0.02 -0.48
CA PHE A 335 13.48 -1.12 0.02
C PHE A 335 13.50 -2.30 -0.95
N VAL A 336 13.19 -2.06 -2.23
CA VAL A 336 13.24 -3.08 -3.29
C VAL A 336 14.61 -3.74 -3.38
N ARG A 337 15.69 -2.95 -3.43
CA ARG A 337 17.06 -3.46 -3.50
C ARG A 337 17.36 -4.43 -2.37
N GLN A 338 17.03 -4.06 -1.14
CA GLN A 338 17.31 -4.86 0.05
C GLN A 338 16.48 -6.15 0.06
N ILE A 339 15.19 -6.09 -0.31
CA ILE A 339 14.35 -7.29 -0.48
C ILE A 339 14.91 -8.22 -1.54
N ILE A 340 15.32 -7.68 -2.69
CA ILE A 340 15.86 -8.46 -3.79
C ILE A 340 17.17 -9.14 -3.38
N ALA A 341 18.02 -8.43 -2.63
CA ALA A 341 19.27 -8.95 -2.09
C ALA A 341 19.11 -9.87 -0.86
N ASN A 342 17.87 -10.15 -0.41
CA ASN A 342 17.58 -10.87 0.84
C ASN A 342 18.29 -10.25 2.07
N GLU A 343 18.45 -8.94 2.08
CA GLU A 343 19.01 -8.19 3.19
C GLU A 343 17.95 -7.97 4.27
N THR A 344 18.38 -7.98 5.54
CA THR A 344 17.49 -7.61 6.65
C THR A 344 17.32 -6.09 6.65
N LEU A 345 16.07 -5.64 6.61
CA LEU A 345 15.71 -4.24 6.72
C LEU A 345 15.82 -3.75 8.19
N PRO A 346 16.03 -2.45 8.43
CA PRO A 346 16.18 -1.93 9.79
C PRO A 346 14.99 -2.24 10.70
N SER A 347 15.24 -2.82 11.87
CA SER A 347 14.22 -2.99 12.90
C SER A 347 14.04 -1.69 13.66
N LEU A 348 12.83 -1.12 13.63
CA LEU A 348 12.50 0.11 14.34
C LEU A 348 11.61 -0.18 15.54
N LYS A 349 11.91 0.43 16.68
CA LYS A 349 11.01 0.46 17.84
C LYS A 349 10.79 1.89 18.28
N TRP A 350 9.56 2.22 18.63
CA TRP A 350 9.23 3.53 19.17
C TRP A 350 8.10 3.42 20.18
N ASN A 351 8.05 4.41 21.07
CA ASN A 351 6.96 4.60 22.02
C ASN A 351 6.64 6.08 22.14
N TYR A 352 5.35 6.40 22.15
CA TYR A 352 4.86 7.74 22.49
C TYR A 352 4.39 7.73 23.92
N GLU A 353 4.78 8.74 24.68
CA GLU A 353 4.26 9.02 26.00
C GLU A 353 3.67 10.42 26.00
N ASP A 354 2.47 10.51 26.51
CA ASP A 354 1.74 11.75 26.58
C ASP A 354 1.66 12.21 28.04
N GLN A 355 2.50 13.18 28.42
CA GLN A 355 2.69 13.60 29.80
C GLN A 355 2.75 15.12 29.91
N ASP A 356 2.04 15.71 30.88
CA ASP A 356 2.23 17.08 31.39
C ASP A 356 2.62 18.16 30.35
N GLY A 357 1.75 18.36 29.34
CA GLY A 357 1.94 19.44 28.37
C GLY A 357 3.02 19.19 27.31
N GLU A 358 3.50 17.95 27.16
CA GLU A 358 4.42 17.54 26.11
C GLU A 358 4.12 16.14 25.57
N VAL A 359 4.50 15.93 24.31
CA VAL A 359 4.56 14.58 23.71
C VAL A 359 6.02 14.14 23.72
N ALA A 360 6.31 13.05 24.42
CA ALA A 360 7.61 12.40 24.43
C ALA A 360 7.63 11.23 23.44
N LEU A 361 8.69 11.13 22.64
CA LEU A 361 8.93 10.06 21.68
C LEU A 361 10.28 9.42 21.97
N THR A 362 10.25 8.15 22.37
CA THR A 362 11.45 7.30 22.51
C THR A 362 11.55 6.38 21.29
N MET A 363 12.75 6.28 20.73
CA MET A 363 13.02 5.61 19.45
C MET A 363 14.32 4.81 19.50
N SER A 364 14.35 3.66 18.84
CA SER A 364 15.57 2.87 18.64
C SER A 364 15.52 2.17 17.28
N SER A 365 16.70 1.84 16.75
CA SER A 365 16.84 1.16 15.46
C SER A 365 18.05 0.25 15.45
N ASP A 366 17.91 -0.91 14.80
CA ASP A 366 19.01 -1.81 14.45
C ASP A 366 18.96 -2.12 12.94
N PRO A 367 19.97 -1.72 12.14
CA PRO A 367 21.19 -1.02 12.55
C PRO A 367 20.96 0.42 12.99
N LEU A 368 22.00 1.04 13.57
CA LEU A 368 21.98 2.46 13.88
C LEU A 368 21.84 3.31 12.59
N PRO A 369 20.94 4.30 12.57
CA PRO A 369 20.77 5.22 11.45
C PRO A 369 21.91 6.24 11.40
N LEU A 370 22.08 6.89 10.24
CA LEU A 370 23.01 8.01 10.06
C LEU A 370 22.55 9.26 10.82
N SER A 371 21.24 9.45 10.94
CA SER A 371 20.64 10.56 11.68
C SER A 371 19.20 10.21 12.04
N VAL A 372 18.73 10.73 13.18
CA VAL A 372 17.30 10.72 13.55
C VAL A 372 16.80 12.14 13.64
N LYS A 373 15.57 12.38 13.16
CA LYS A 373 14.88 13.66 13.28
C LYS A 373 13.53 13.48 13.95
N LEU A 374 13.13 14.47 14.74
CA LEU A 374 11.75 14.67 15.15
C LEU A 374 11.12 15.64 14.15
N TRP A 375 10.01 15.24 13.55
CA TRP A 375 9.13 16.11 12.76
C TRP A 375 7.92 16.52 13.60
N LYS A 376 7.54 17.80 13.51
CA LYS A 376 6.37 18.35 14.19
C LYS A 376 5.62 19.38 13.36
N ALA A 377 4.31 19.44 13.56
CA ALA A 377 3.43 20.47 13.04
C ALA A 377 2.34 20.78 14.08
N THR A 378 1.82 22.01 14.05
CA THR A 378 0.67 22.42 14.88
C THR A 378 -0.48 22.85 13.99
N SER A 379 -1.71 22.65 14.44
CA SER A 379 -2.92 23.10 13.75
C SER A 379 -4.02 23.49 14.73
N PRO A 380 -4.87 24.51 14.43
CA PRO A 380 -6.00 24.85 15.30
C PRO A 380 -7.05 23.75 15.44
N LYS A 381 -7.10 22.80 14.50
CA LYS A 381 -7.99 21.63 14.48
C LYS A 381 -7.16 20.36 14.25
N ARG A 382 -7.76 19.17 14.34
CA ARG A 382 -7.13 17.89 13.92
C ARG A 382 -7.00 17.76 12.38
N ASP A 383 -6.89 18.89 11.67
CA ASP A 383 -6.65 18.97 10.24
C ASP A 383 -5.25 19.54 9.97
N PHE A 384 -4.35 18.68 9.52
CA PHE A 384 -2.96 19.04 9.23
C PHE A 384 -2.67 19.23 7.73
N ARG A 385 -3.69 19.20 6.86
CA ARG A 385 -3.50 19.32 5.39
C ARG A 385 -2.78 20.61 4.98
N ASN A 386 -3.01 21.69 5.72
CA ASN A 386 -2.36 22.99 5.50
C ASN A 386 -1.25 23.31 6.52
N ALA A 387 -0.93 22.37 7.43
CA ALA A 387 0.07 22.61 8.46
C ALA A 387 1.49 22.49 7.89
N LYS A 388 2.41 23.32 8.41
CA LYS A 388 3.83 23.26 8.05
C LYS A 388 4.57 22.33 9.00
N TRP A 389 5.18 21.29 8.44
CA TRP A 389 6.04 20.36 9.15
C TRP A 389 7.47 20.87 9.20
N THR A 390 8.04 20.91 10.40
CA THR A 390 9.43 21.28 10.66
C THR A 390 10.13 20.16 11.41
N SER A 391 11.46 20.11 11.35
CA SER A 391 12.22 19.09 12.05
C SER A 391 13.45 19.59 12.78
N GLU A 392 13.84 18.82 13.78
CA GLU A 392 15.08 18.97 14.53
C GLU A 392 15.77 17.61 14.67
N LYS A 393 17.11 17.61 14.76
CA LYS A 393 17.88 16.38 14.98
C LYS A 393 17.71 15.90 16.41
N VAL A 394 17.62 14.58 16.58
CA VAL A 394 17.55 13.93 17.89
C VAL A 394 18.89 13.27 18.19
N ALA A 395 19.45 13.56 19.37
CA ALA A 395 20.69 12.95 19.81
C ALA A 395 20.47 11.52 20.28
N LEU A 396 21.47 10.66 20.04
CA LEU A 396 21.53 9.32 20.62
C LEU A 396 22.04 9.43 22.05
N ILE A 397 21.28 8.89 23.01
CA ILE A 397 21.62 8.83 24.44
C ILE A 397 21.33 7.41 24.91
N ASP A 398 22.32 6.72 25.47
CA ASP A 398 22.17 5.36 26.02
C ASP A 398 21.49 4.36 25.07
N ALA A 399 21.91 4.37 23.80
CA ALA A 399 21.38 3.55 22.70
C ALA A 399 19.93 3.87 22.25
N GLU A 400 19.34 4.96 22.74
CA GLU A 400 18.01 5.43 22.33
C GLU A 400 18.02 6.88 21.87
N TYR A 401 17.06 7.23 21.01
CA TYR A 401 16.77 8.60 20.61
C TYR A 401 15.54 9.06 21.38
N ARG A 402 15.69 10.14 22.16
CA ARG A 402 14.62 10.68 22.99
C ARG A 402 14.31 12.10 22.56
N ALA A 403 13.07 12.32 22.16
CA ALA A 403 12.59 13.59 21.66
C ALA A 403 11.38 14.06 22.46
N LYS A 404 11.23 15.36 22.63
CA LYS A 404 10.10 15.98 23.34
C LYS A 404 9.55 17.13 22.50
N ALA A 405 8.23 17.21 22.42
CA ALA A 405 7.51 18.28 21.73
C ALA A 405 6.48 18.90 22.67
N PRO A 406 6.66 20.16 23.11
CA PRO A 406 5.66 20.85 23.91
C PRO A 406 4.33 20.94 23.17
N THR A 407 3.24 20.64 23.84
CA THR A 407 1.89 20.78 23.30
C THR A 407 1.48 22.26 23.35
N PRO A 408 0.84 22.79 22.30
CA PRO A 408 0.41 24.19 22.31
C PRO A 408 -0.71 24.41 23.35
N ASP A 409 -0.82 25.63 23.88
CA ASP A 409 -1.90 26.01 24.81
C ASP A 409 -3.30 25.86 24.19
N THR A 410 -3.39 25.99 22.85
CA THR A 410 -4.61 25.82 22.07
C THR A 410 -4.33 25.12 20.75
N GLY A 411 -5.31 24.36 20.25
CA GLY A 411 -5.18 23.56 19.03
C GLY A 411 -4.53 22.21 19.31
N HIS A 412 -3.88 21.67 18.27
CA HIS A 412 -3.34 20.32 18.23
C HIS A 412 -1.89 20.31 17.76
N ILE A 413 -1.17 19.28 18.15
CA ILE A 413 0.17 18.98 17.67
C ILE A 413 0.22 17.59 17.05
N ALA A 414 0.95 17.47 15.94
CA ALA A 414 1.28 16.19 15.33
C ALA A 414 2.79 16.00 15.31
N VAL A 415 3.27 14.81 15.66
CA VAL A 415 4.70 14.47 15.72
C VAL A 415 4.99 13.11 15.11
N TYR A 416 6.17 12.96 14.50
CA TYR A 416 6.74 11.66 14.14
C TYR A 416 8.26 11.68 14.08
N GLY A 417 8.88 10.50 14.18
CA GLY A 417 10.32 10.30 14.05
C GLY A 417 10.71 9.87 12.64
N GLU A 418 11.83 10.38 12.13
CA GLU A 418 12.46 9.94 10.88
C GLU A 418 13.85 9.36 11.18
N PHE A 419 14.07 8.10 10.78
CA PHE A 419 15.35 7.42 10.78
C PHE A 419 15.94 7.49 9.37
N GLN A 420 17.12 8.10 9.24
CA GLN A 420 17.80 8.28 7.95
C GLN A 420 18.94 7.29 7.81
N PHE A 421 18.95 6.54 6.72
CA PHE A 421 19.96 5.54 6.38
C PHE A 421 20.59 5.86 5.02
N ALA A 422 21.62 5.11 4.65
CA ALA A 422 22.09 5.06 3.27
C ALA A 422 22.49 3.65 2.87
N ARG A 423 22.28 3.32 1.60
CA ARG A 423 22.78 2.09 0.98
C ARG A 423 23.42 2.47 -0.35
N MET A 424 24.67 2.05 -0.56
CA MET A 424 25.44 2.42 -1.75
C MET A 424 25.52 3.94 -1.99
N GLY A 425 25.55 4.74 -0.91
CA GLY A 425 25.54 6.21 -1.00
C GLY A 425 24.19 6.85 -1.34
N ILE A 426 23.14 6.06 -1.59
CA ILE A 426 21.78 6.55 -1.81
C ILE A 426 21.07 6.65 -0.45
N PRO A 427 20.59 7.85 -0.06
CA PRO A 427 19.86 8.00 1.19
C PRO A 427 18.46 7.39 1.08
N TYR A 428 17.97 6.85 2.18
CA TYR A 428 16.57 6.48 2.34
C TYR A 428 16.13 6.70 3.79
N SER A 429 14.82 6.87 3.99
CA SER A 429 14.27 7.13 5.32
C SER A 429 13.12 6.20 5.63
N LEU A 430 13.06 5.76 6.88
CA LEU A 430 11.91 5.10 7.47
C LEU A 430 11.41 5.96 8.63
N THR A 431 10.12 5.93 8.92
CA THR A 431 9.51 6.78 9.95
C THR A 431 8.73 5.97 10.97
N THR A 432 8.49 6.56 12.14
CA THR A 432 7.41 6.10 13.03
C THR A 432 6.05 6.49 12.45
N LEU A 433 4.98 6.05 13.10
CA LEU A 433 3.64 6.58 12.84
C LEU A 433 3.49 8.01 13.38
N VAL A 434 2.58 8.78 12.80
CA VAL A 434 2.23 10.11 13.31
C VAL A 434 1.37 9.96 14.55
N PHE A 435 1.75 10.65 15.62
CA PHE A 435 0.94 10.82 16.82
C PHE A 435 0.33 12.22 16.80
N VAL A 436 -0.98 12.32 17.07
CA VAL A 436 -1.72 13.59 17.17
C VAL A 436 -2.28 13.73 18.57
N ARG A 437 -2.08 14.90 19.18
CA ARG A 437 -2.69 15.33 20.44
C ARG A 437 -3.49 16.61 20.22
#